data_AF-A0A967I5F7-F1
#
_entry.id   AF-A0A967I5F7-F1
#
_cell.length_a   1.000
_cell.length_b   1.000
_cell.length_c   1.000
_cell.angle_alpha   90.00
_cell.angle_beta   90.00
_cell.angle_gamma   90.00
#
_symmetry.space_group_name_H-M   'P 1'
#
loop_
_entity.id
_entity.type
_entity.pdbx_description
1 polymer ?
#
loop_
_entity_poly.entity_id
_entity_poly.type
_entity_poly.pdbx_seq_one_letter_code
_entity_poly.pdbx_strand_id
1 'polypeptide(L)'
;MLKRALITIALSLIVWGFGCSKEFGTGTQEVNPDAPVIIDYYAAEVIRPGVTWRVYLHAKDKNGDMRDIVVRLLQTGAASAGTSTTRLEDKHSREVAGYLALRTPRDRNLRGDRFTLRVLVRDREGNRSERVEIPLRFNNVPPAEIPEKWEEIADRRLGFITITIESTFDRLRRGGRRR
;
A
#
# COMPACT_ATOMS: atom_id res chain seq x y z
N MET A 1 21.15 -60.67 -40.92
CA MET A 1 22.59 -60.47 -40.66
C MET A 1 22.91 -59.02 -41.01
N LEU A 2 22.85 -58.06 -40.08
CA LEU A 2 23.78 -57.71 -38.99
C LEU A 2 24.78 -56.60 -39.42
N LYS A 3 24.65 -55.44 -38.75
CA LYS A 3 25.60 -54.30 -38.59
C LYS A 3 25.79 -53.40 -39.82
N ARG A 4 25.69 -52.07 -39.71
CA ARG A 4 26.53 -51.12 -38.94
C ARG A 4 25.71 -49.82 -38.72
N ALA A 5 25.39 -49.40 -37.49
CA ALA A 5 26.22 -48.65 -36.54
C ALA A 5 26.67 -47.27 -37.06
N LEU A 6 25.97 -46.21 -36.67
CA LEU A 6 26.46 -44.84 -36.41
C LEU A 6 25.27 -43.95 -36.03
N ILE A 7 25.26 -43.40 -34.81
CA ILE A 7 24.96 -42.00 -34.50
C ILE A 7 25.39 -41.78 -33.06
N THR A 8 26.40 -40.92 -32.94
CA THR A 8 27.15 -40.57 -31.75
C THR A 8 26.27 -39.78 -30.79
N ILE A 9 26.21 -40.22 -29.54
CA ILE A 9 25.49 -39.57 -28.44
C ILE A 9 26.22 -38.27 -28.09
N ALA A 10 25.57 -37.14 -28.37
CA ALA A 10 26.00 -35.82 -27.92
C ALA A 10 24.95 -35.26 -26.96
N LEU A 11 25.09 -35.53 -25.65
CA LEU A 11 24.42 -34.72 -24.63
C LEU A 11 24.96 -34.99 -23.22
N SER A 12 26.04 -34.32 -22.85
CA SER A 12 26.33 -34.05 -21.44
C SER A 12 27.24 -32.85 -21.33
N LEU A 13 26.72 -31.72 -20.85
CA LEU A 13 27.36 -30.88 -19.85
C LEU A 13 26.31 -29.93 -19.29
N ILE A 14 25.71 -30.40 -18.21
CA ILE A 14 24.94 -29.62 -17.24
C ILE A 14 25.94 -28.68 -16.56
N VAL A 15 25.80 -27.38 -16.76
CA VAL A 15 26.40 -26.38 -15.87
C VAL A 15 25.27 -25.77 -15.05
N TRP A 16 25.36 -26.03 -13.75
CA TRP A 16 24.53 -25.46 -12.71
C TRP A 16 24.54 -23.93 -12.76
N GLY A 17 23.35 -23.39 -12.95
CA GLY A 17 23.06 -21.97 -12.77
C GLY A 17 21.63 -21.82 -12.28
N PHE A 18 21.31 -22.35 -11.09
CA PHE A 18 20.10 -21.98 -10.36
C PHE A 18 20.26 -20.55 -9.82
N GLY A 19 20.36 -19.58 -10.73
CA GLY A 19 20.03 -18.20 -10.43
C GLY A 19 18.51 -18.14 -10.31
N CYS A 20 17.98 -18.26 -9.10
CA CYS A 20 16.59 -17.98 -8.81
C CYS A 20 16.39 -16.45 -8.90
N SER A 21 16.46 -15.92 -10.12
CA SER A 21 15.96 -14.60 -10.45
C SER A 21 14.45 -14.69 -10.29
N LYS A 22 13.92 -14.23 -9.15
CA LYS A 22 12.49 -13.94 -9.04
C LYS A 22 12.23 -12.77 -9.98
N GLU A 23 11.83 -13.09 -11.19
CA GLU A 23 11.19 -12.16 -12.11
C GLU A 23 10.08 -11.46 -11.33
N PHE A 24 10.21 -10.15 -11.16
CA PHE A 24 9.12 -9.31 -10.70
C PHE A 24 8.12 -9.22 -11.85
N GLY A 25 7.35 -10.29 -12.03
CA GLY A 25 6.22 -10.31 -12.94
C GLY A 25 5.20 -9.29 -12.45
N THR A 26 4.91 -8.30 -13.30
CA THR A 26 3.60 -7.65 -13.36
C THR A 26 2.56 -8.72 -13.73
N GLY A 27 2.25 -9.59 -12.78
CA GLY A 27 1.13 -10.51 -12.89
C GLY A 27 -0.15 -9.72 -12.66
N THR A 28 -1.04 -9.73 -13.64
CA THR A 28 -2.47 -9.57 -13.43
C THR A 28 -2.84 -10.50 -12.27
N GLN A 29 -3.22 -9.94 -11.11
CA GLN A 29 -3.63 -10.77 -9.98
C GLN A 29 -4.84 -11.58 -10.46
N GLU A 30 -4.75 -12.91 -10.43
CA GLU A 30 -5.97 -13.72 -10.47
C GLU A 30 -6.85 -13.24 -9.32
N VAL A 31 -8.01 -12.71 -9.67
CA VAL A 31 -8.97 -12.20 -8.70
C VAL A 31 -9.50 -13.41 -7.95
N ASN A 32 -8.98 -13.64 -6.74
CA ASN A 32 -9.56 -14.63 -5.85
C ASN A 32 -10.97 -14.12 -5.47
N PRO A 33 -12.05 -14.82 -5.86
CA PRO A 33 -13.42 -14.37 -5.61
C PRO A 33 -13.76 -14.30 -4.11
N ASP A 34 -12.96 -14.95 -3.27
CA ASP A 34 -13.11 -14.94 -1.82
C ASP A 34 -12.18 -13.93 -1.13
N ALA A 35 -11.42 -13.13 -1.90
CA ALA A 35 -10.62 -12.05 -1.33
C ALA A 35 -11.49 -10.89 -0.82
N PRO A 36 -11.03 -10.15 0.20
CA PRO A 36 -11.70 -8.94 0.64
C PRO A 36 -11.72 -7.89 -0.47
N VAL A 37 -12.75 -7.05 -0.48
CA VAL A 37 -12.96 -6.00 -1.49
C VAL A 37 -13.06 -4.63 -0.82
N ILE A 38 -12.34 -3.66 -1.37
CA ILE A 38 -12.53 -2.24 -1.04
C ILE A 38 -13.66 -1.72 -1.92
N ILE A 39 -14.75 -1.32 -1.29
CA ILE A 39 -15.99 -0.88 -1.97
C ILE A 39 -15.90 0.61 -2.29
N ASP A 40 -15.43 1.40 -1.33
CA ASP A 40 -15.36 2.85 -1.44
C ASP A 40 -14.23 3.38 -0.57
N TYR A 41 -13.70 4.55 -0.94
CA TYR A 41 -12.65 5.22 -0.21
C TYR A 41 -12.68 6.72 -0.49
N TYR A 42 -12.17 7.49 0.46
CA TYR A 42 -12.01 8.93 0.28
C TYR A 42 -10.88 9.45 1.16
N ALA A 43 -10.10 10.37 0.62
CA ALA A 43 -9.28 11.26 1.44
C ALA A 43 -9.12 12.57 0.67
N ALA A 44 -8.95 13.65 1.40
CA ALA A 44 -8.59 14.92 0.77
C ALA A 44 -7.22 14.80 0.09
N GLU A 45 -7.15 15.08 -1.21
CA GLU A 45 -5.89 15.05 -1.97
C GLU A 45 -4.92 16.13 -1.47
N VAL A 46 -5.44 17.30 -1.08
CA VAL A 46 -4.64 18.45 -0.66
C VAL A 46 -4.98 18.81 0.78
N ILE A 47 -3.96 18.86 1.65
CA ILE A 47 -4.12 19.26 3.05
C ILE A 47 -3.06 20.27 3.48
N ARG A 48 -3.31 20.94 4.61
CA ARG A 48 -2.31 21.79 5.27
C ARG A 48 -1.30 20.96 6.06
N PRO A 49 0.01 21.27 6.00
CA PRO A 49 0.98 20.66 6.92
C PRO A 49 0.57 20.81 8.38
N GLY A 50 0.74 19.75 9.17
CA GLY A 50 0.45 19.75 10.60
C GLY A 50 -0.96 19.34 10.98
N VAL A 51 -1.83 19.05 10.00
CA VAL A 51 -3.18 18.52 10.27
C VAL A 51 -3.16 17.00 10.26
N THR A 52 -4.21 16.39 10.84
CA THR A 52 -4.43 14.95 10.67
C THR A 52 -5.10 14.70 9.34
N TRP A 53 -4.46 13.88 8.50
CA TRP A 53 -5.07 13.37 7.28
C TRP A 53 -5.93 12.15 7.63
N ARG A 54 -7.21 12.21 7.27
CA ARG A 54 -8.16 11.11 7.46
C ARG A 54 -8.35 10.40 6.12
N VAL A 55 -8.11 9.09 6.12
CA VAL A 55 -8.28 8.22 4.96
C VAL A 55 -9.45 7.30 5.25
N TYR A 56 -10.59 7.63 4.65
CA TYR A 56 -11.82 6.87 4.76
C TYR A 56 -11.80 5.64 3.88
N LEU A 57 -12.29 4.53 4.41
CA LEU A 57 -12.30 3.23 3.77
C LEU A 57 -13.56 2.48 4.14
N HIS A 58 -14.20 1.88 3.13
CA HIS A 58 -15.26 0.90 3.28
C HIS A 58 -14.83 -0.39 2.57
N ALA A 59 -14.74 -1.48 3.32
CA ALA A 59 -14.39 -2.78 2.79
C ALA A 59 -15.29 -3.88 3.35
N LYS A 60 -15.47 -4.93 2.55
CA LYS A 60 -16.21 -6.14 2.93
C LYS A 60 -15.41 -7.38 2.57
N ASP A 61 -15.72 -8.43 3.30
CA ASP A 61 -15.26 -9.76 2.99
C ASP A 61 -16.41 -10.76 3.10
N LYS A 62 -16.49 -11.67 2.14
CA LYS A 62 -17.59 -12.62 2.01
C LYS A 62 -17.56 -13.65 3.14
N ASN A 63 -16.37 -14.12 3.49
CA ASN A 63 -16.13 -15.16 4.48
C ASN A 63 -16.14 -14.61 5.91
N GLY A 64 -16.02 -13.29 6.04
CA GLY A 64 -16.10 -12.61 7.31
C GLY A 64 -14.80 -12.70 8.09
N ASP A 65 -13.64 -12.79 7.43
CA ASP A 65 -12.36 -13.04 8.08
C ASP A 65 -11.28 -11.99 7.74
N MET A 66 -11.67 -10.75 7.39
CA MET A 66 -10.71 -9.64 7.28
C MET A 66 -9.86 -9.53 8.54
N ARG A 67 -8.54 -9.44 8.33
CA ARG A 67 -7.53 -9.45 9.38
C ARG A 67 -6.92 -8.08 9.59
N ASP A 68 -6.52 -7.41 8.51
CA ASP A 68 -5.81 -6.15 8.61
C ASP A 68 -5.92 -5.27 7.35
N ILE A 69 -5.75 -3.98 7.57
CA ILE A 69 -5.57 -2.97 6.52
C ILE A 69 -4.08 -2.66 6.44
N VAL A 70 -3.49 -2.82 5.27
CA VAL A 70 -2.09 -2.48 4.99
C VAL A 70 -2.04 -1.21 4.18
N VAL A 71 -1.22 -0.26 4.64
CA VAL A 71 -0.96 0.97 3.91
C VAL A 71 0.53 1.14 3.65
N ARG A 72 0.87 1.59 2.44
CA ARG A 72 2.23 1.93 2.06
C ARG A 72 2.25 3.35 1.51
N LEU A 73 3.06 4.21 2.11
CA LEU A 73 3.23 5.57 1.64
C LEU A 73 4.45 5.64 0.72
N LEU A 74 4.22 6.14 -0.50
CA LEU A 74 5.23 6.42 -1.50
C LEU A 74 5.43 7.91 -1.59
N GLN A 75 6.68 8.35 -1.77
CA GLN A 75 7.01 9.73 -2.07
C GLN A 75 7.68 9.76 -3.43
N THR A 76 7.22 10.64 -4.32
CA THR A 76 7.81 10.76 -5.65
C THR A 76 9.31 11.07 -5.54
N GLY A 77 10.13 10.34 -6.28
CA GLY A 77 11.59 10.46 -6.22
C GLY A 77 12.26 9.71 -5.06
N ALA A 78 11.52 8.87 -4.31
CA ALA A 78 12.07 8.03 -3.24
C ALA A 78 11.48 6.60 -3.26
N ALA A 79 12.20 5.63 -2.69
CA ALA A 79 11.83 4.21 -2.74
C ALA A 79 10.56 3.85 -1.93
N SER A 80 10.36 4.47 -0.76
CA SER A 80 9.14 4.39 0.07
C SER A 80 9.32 5.34 1.26
N ALA A 81 8.24 5.98 1.71
CA ALA A 81 8.23 6.71 2.98
C ALA A 81 7.97 5.78 4.18
N GLY A 82 7.20 4.70 3.98
CA GLY A 82 7.03 3.64 4.98
C GLY A 82 5.84 2.73 4.70
N THR A 83 5.63 1.74 5.58
CA THR A 83 4.49 0.82 5.58
C THR A 83 3.90 0.80 6.99
N SER A 84 2.57 0.74 7.10
CA SER A 84 1.85 0.59 8.37
C SER A 84 0.75 -0.46 8.19
N THR A 85 0.43 -1.16 9.27
CA THR A 85 -0.62 -2.19 9.28
C THR A 85 -1.55 -1.94 10.46
N THR A 86 -2.85 -1.88 10.18
CA THR A 86 -3.90 -1.75 11.20
C THR A 86 -4.63 -3.08 11.31
N ARG A 87 -4.52 -3.73 12.47
CA ARG A 87 -5.27 -4.96 12.76
C ARG A 87 -6.75 -4.62 12.92
N LEU A 88 -7.62 -5.37 12.27
CA LEU A 88 -9.07 -5.27 12.48
C LEU A 88 -9.49 -6.14 13.66
N GLU A 89 -10.44 -5.65 14.45
CA GLU A 89 -11.10 -6.46 15.47
C GLU A 89 -12.04 -7.47 14.82
N ASP A 90 -12.22 -8.63 15.45
CA ASP A 90 -13.04 -9.72 14.92
C ASP A 90 -14.50 -9.29 14.66
N LYS A 91 -15.05 -8.35 15.43
CA LYS A 91 -16.38 -7.79 15.18
C LYS A 91 -16.50 -6.98 13.87
N HIS A 92 -15.37 -6.67 13.23
CA HIS A 92 -15.27 -5.90 11.98
C HIS A 92 -14.68 -6.72 10.83
N SER A 93 -14.49 -8.03 11.01
CA SER A 93 -13.86 -8.89 10.02
C SER A 93 -14.73 -9.13 8.78
N ARG A 94 -16.05 -8.91 8.87
CA ARG A 94 -16.97 -9.03 7.73
C ARG A 94 -17.18 -7.75 6.94
N GLU A 95 -17.29 -6.64 7.64
CA GLU A 95 -17.49 -5.33 7.05
C GLU A 95 -16.90 -4.25 7.95
N VAL A 96 -16.13 -3.36 7.34
CA VAL A 96 -15.50 -2.25 8.04
C VAL A 96 -15.71 -0.96 7.25
N ALA A 97 -16.17 0.07 7.95
CA ALA A 97 -16.31 1.41 7.39
C ALA A 97 -15.84 2.41 8.44
N GLY A 98 -15.00 3.36 8.06
CA GLY A 98 -14.42 4.34 8.97
C GLY A 98 -13.16 4.97 8.38
N TYR A 99 -12.28 5.52 9.21
CA TYR A 99 -11.06 6.17 8.74
C TYR A 99 -9.78 5.73 9.45
N LEU A 100 -8.68 5.71 8.69
CA LEU A 100 -7.31 5.68 9.20
C LEU A 100 -6.78 7.10 9.39
N ALA A 101 -6.08 7.35 10.49
CA ALA A 101 -5.56 8.67 10.83
C ALA A 101 -4.04 8.76 10.65
N LEU A 102 -3.56 9.67 9.80
CA LEU A 102 -2.14 10.00 9.67
C LEU A 102 -1.86 11.39 10.22
N ARG A 103 -0.99 11.47 11.24
CA ARG A 103 -0.48 12.76 11.72
C ARG A 103 0.60 13.27 10.77
N THR A 104 0.43 14.48 10.26
CA THR A 104 1.42 15.10 9.36
C THR A 104 2.26 16.14 10.10
N PRO A 105 3.54 16.32 9.74
CA PRO A 105 4.40 17.29 10.40
C PRO A 105 4.05 18.72 9.97
N ARG A 106 4.37 19.69 10.83
CA ARG A 106 4.26 21.13 10.54
C ARG A 106 5.45 21.63 9.69
N ASP A 107 5.79 20.91 8.63
CA ASP A 107 6.90 21.26 7.72
C ASP A 107 6.38 21.92 6.44
N ARG A 108 6.85 23.15 6.17
CA ARG A 108 6.47 23.90 4.97
C ARG A 108 7.16 23.37 3.70
N ASN A 109 8.29 22.66 3.83
CA ASN A 109 9.02 22.10 2.71
C ASN A 109 8.25 20.97 2.02
N LEU A 110 7.26 20.37 2.70
CA LEU A 110 6.37 19.36 2.12
C LEU A 110 5.54 19.83 0.92
N ARG A 111 5.40 21.14 0.70
CA ARG A 111 4.62 21.68 -0.43
C ARG A 111 5.22 21.33 -1.80
N GLY A 112 6.52 21.06 -1.85
CA GLY A 112 7.20 20.59 -3.07
C GLY A 112 7.11 19.07 -3.27
N ASP A 113 6.67 18.33 -2.26
CA ASP A 113 6.61 16.87 -2.30
C ASP A 113 5.24 16.37 -2.79
N ARG A 114 5.28 15.20 -3.43
CA ARG A 114 4.09 14.46 -3.83
C ARG A 114 4.14 13.08 -3.21
N PHE A 115 3.01 12.65 -2.66
CA PHE A 115 2.88 11.35 -2.02
C PHE A 115 1.72 10.57 -2.62
N THR A 116 1.83 9.25 -2.58
CA THR A 116 0.76 8.32 -2.92
C THR A 116 0.63 7.31 -1.80
N LEU A 117 -0.55 7.23 -1.19
CA LEU A 117 -0.88 6.18 -0.23
C LEU A 117 -1.51 5.01 -1.00
N ARG A 118 -0.86 3.85 -0.92
CA ARG A 118 -1.44 2.58 -1.39
C ARG A 118 -2.11 1.90 -0.22
N VAL A 119 -3.38 1.53 -0.38
CA VAL A 119 -4.18 0.84 0.64
C VAL A 119 -4.64 -0.50 0.09
N LEU A 120 -4.55 -1.55 0.89
CA LEU A 120 -5.15 -2.85 0.62
C LEU A 120 -5.67 -3.48 1.92
N VAL A 121 -6.60 -4.41 1.78
CA VAL A 121 -7.12 -5.21 2.90
C VAL A 121 -6.67 -6.66 2.72
N ARG A 122 -6.39 -7.34 3.84
CA ARG A 122 -6.06 -8.77 3.86
C ARG A 122 -6.98 -9.53 4.79
N ASP A 123 -7.29 -10.76 4.42
CA ASP A 123 -7.99 -11.73 5.27
C ASP A 123 -7.02 -12.60 6.08
N ARG A 124 -7.54 -13.63 6.76
CA ARG A 124 -6.73 -14.55 7.56
C ARG A 124 -6.03 -15.60 6.71
N GLU A 125 -6.60 -15.96 5.57
CA GLU A 125 -6.03 -16.91 4.61
C GLU A 125 -4.89 -16.33 3.77
N GLY A 126 -4.72 -15.01 3.77
CA GLY A 126 -3.65 -14.30 3.08
C GLY A 126 -4.06 -13.70 1.73
N ASN A 127 -5.35 -13.82 1.36
CA ASN A 127 -5.89 -13.14 0.19
C ASN A 127 -5.89 -11.63 0.41
N ARG A 128 -5.88 -10.89 -0.69
CA ARG A 128 -5.69 -9.44 -0.68
C ARG A 128 -6.69 -8.81 -1.62
N SER A 129 -7.27 -7.70 -1.18
CA SER A 129 -8.02 -6.83 -2.07
C SER A 129 -7.11 -6.28 -3.17
N GLU A 130 -7.75 -5.82 -4.24
CA GLU A 130 -7.13 -4.85 -5.13
C GLU A 130 -6.67 -3.62 -4.33
N ARG A 131 -5.59 -2.99 -4.80
CA ARG A 131 -5.01 -1.83 -4.11
C ARG A 131 -5.64 -0.56 -4.63
N VAL A 132 -5.99 0.34 -3.73
CA VAL A 132 -6.39 1.70 -4.09
C VAL A 132 -5.22 2.66 -3.88
N GLU A 133 -5.08 3.63 -4.78
CA GLU A 133 -4.05 4.65 -4.73
C GLU A 133 -4.67 6.02 -4.45
N ILE A 134 -4.24 6.65 -3.36
CA ILE A 134 -4.79 7.91 -2.89
C ILE A 134 -3.66 8.95 -2.91
N PRO A 135 -3.75 10.00 -3.75
CA PRO A 135 -2.74 11.04 -3.79
C PRO A 135 -2.80 11.91 -2.52
N LEU A 136 -1.64 12.37 -2.09
CA LEU A 136 -1.49 13.33 -1.00
C LEU A 136 -0.49 14.42 -1.39
N ARG A 137 -0.95 15.66 -1.25
CA ARG A 137 -0.18 16.88 -1.49
C ARG A 137 -0.38 17.85 -0.33
N PHE A 138 0.62 18.68 -0.10
CA PHE A 138 0.58 19.69 0.94
C PHE A 138 0.46 21.10 0.35
N ASN A 139 -0.48 21.89 0.85
CA ASN A 139 -0.60 23.31 0.48
C ASN A 139 -1.27 24.12 1.61
N ASN A 140 -1.33 25.44 1.48
CA ASN A 140 -2.04 26.28 2.44
C ASN A 140 -3.54 26.37 2.12
N VAL A 141 -4.27 25.29 2.37
CA VAL A 141 -5.73 25.22 2.14
C VAL A 141 -6.49 25.24 3.47
N PRO A 142 -7.79 25.60 3.48
CA PRO A 142 -8.69 25.29 4.58
C PRO A 142 -8.75 23.77 4.85
N PRO A 143 -9.22 23.33 6.04
CA PRO A 143 -9.56 21.94 6.25
C PRO A 143 -10.55 21.47 5.17
N ALA A 144 -10.32 20.27 4.63
CA ALA A 144 -11.26 19.68 3.69
C ALA A 144 -12.54 19.30 4.42
N GLU A 145 -13.68 19.58 3.78
CA GLU A 145 -14.99 19.11 4.22
C GLU A 145 -15.09 17.59 4.01
N ILE A 146 -15.85 16.93 4.88
CA ILE A 146 -16.11 15.50 4.77
C ILE A 146 -17.31 15.36 3.81
N PRO A 147 -17.21 14.57 2.73
CA PRO A 147 -18.36 14.34 1.86
C PRO A 147 -19.52 13.71 2.65
N GLU A 148 -20.75 14.11 2.34
CA GLU A 148 -21.99 13.69 3.03
C GLU A 148 -22.05 12.17 3.28
N LYS A 149 -21.67 11.35 2.28
CA LYS A 149 -21.65 9.88 2.39
C LYS A 149 -20.73 9.32 3.51
N TRP A 150 -19.79 10.10 4.01
CA TRP A 150 -18.86 9.70 5.07
C TRP A 150 -19.19 10.35 6.43
N GLU A 151 -20.19 11.22 6.51
CA GLU A 151 -20.52 11.96 7.74
C GLU A 151 -20.93 11.03 8.88
N GLU A 152 -21.78 10.03 8.60
CA GLU A 152 -22.25 9.07 9.62
C GLU A 152 -21.12 8.25 10.26
N ILE A 153 -20.01 8.08 9.54
CA ILE A 153 -18.83 7.33 9.98
C ILE A 153 -17.60 8.21 10.18
N ALA A 154 -17.79 9.54 10.22
CA ALA A 154 -16.74 10.54 10.37
C ALA A 154 -15.92 10.38 11.66
N ASP A 155 -16.56 9.85 12.71
CA ASP A 155 -15.96 9.65 14.03
C ASP A 155 -15.49 8.20 14.27
N ARG A 156 -15.73 7.30 13.32
CA ARG A 156 -15.31 5.89 13.41
C ARG A 156 -13.86 5.72 12.96
N ARG A 157 -12.92 5.95 13.89
CA ARG A 157 -11.49 5.70 13.65
C ARG A 157 -11.18 4.20 13.66
N LEU A 158 -10.63 3.68 12.56
CA LEU A 158 -10.16 2.30 12.43
C LEU A 158 -8.76 2.10 13.01
N GLY A 159 -7.91 3.12 12.95
CA GLY A 159 -6.53 3.04 13.44
C GLY A 159 -5.68 4.24 13.08
N PHE A 160 -4.40 4.16 13.42
CA PHE A 160 -3.39 5.16 13.06
C PHE A 160 -2.48 4.61 11.96
N ILE A 161 -2.16 5.47 10.99
CA ILE A 161 -1.08 5.22 10.05
C ILE A 161 0.22 5.62 10.73
N THR A 162 1.02 4.65 11.15
CA THR A 162 2.28 4.87 11.87
C THR A 162 3.45 5.02 10.90
N ILE A 163 3.34 5.99 9.99
CA ILE A 163 4.40 6.36 9.03
C ILE A 163 4.83 7.80 9.31
N THR A 164 6.13 8.03 9.42
CA THR A 164 6.68 9.39 9.52
C THR A 164 6.82 9.99 8.13
N ILE A 165 6.15 11.11 7.88
CA ILE A 165 6.35 11.91 6.67
C ILE A 165 7.56 12.81 6.87
N GLU A 166 8.46 12.83 5.88
CA GLU A 166 9.62 13.72 5.84
C GLU A 166 9.70 14.39 4.47
N SER A 167 10.04 15.68 4.44
CA SER A 167 10.22 16.38 3.18
C SER A 167 11.47 15.91 2.45
N THR A 168 11.50 16.07 1.12
CA THR A 168 12.71 15.81 0.34
C THR A 168 13.88 16.66 0.84
N PHE A 169 13.62 17.92 1.20
CA PHE A 169 14.63 18.82 1.77
C PHE A 169 15.29 18.24 3.02
N ASP A 170 14.49 17.81 4.01
CA ASP A 170 15.03 17.26 5.26
C ASP A 170 15.77 15.95 5.06
N ARG A 171 15.28 15.09 4.17
CA ARG A 171 15.95 13.83 3.81
C ARG A 171 17.33 14.09 3.20
N LEU A 172 17.43 15.02 2.24
CA LEU A 172 18.70 15.39 1.61
C LEU A 172 19.68 15.98 2.63
N ARG A 173 19.20 16.83 3.54
CA ARG A 173 20.01 17.41 4.60
C ARG A 173 20.60 16.35 5.54
N ARG A 174 19.86 15.29 5.87
CA ARG A 174 20.39 14.17 6.67
C ARG A 174 21.37 13.31 5.89
N GLY A 175 21.10 13.03 4.62
CA GLY A 175 21.99 12.25 3.75
C GLY A 175 23.35 12.93 3.53
N GLY A 176 23.36 14.26 3.40
CA GLY A 176 24.58 15.05 3.20
C GLY A 176 25.49 15.17 4.43
N ARG A 177 24.98 14.92 5.64
CA ARG A 177 25.78 14.95 6.89
C ARG A 177 26.56 13.67 7.18
N ARG A 178 26.38 12.63 6.37
CA ARG A 178 27.09 11.34 6.52
C ARG A 178 28.27 11.19 5.56
N ARG A 179 28.77 12.30 5.00
CA ARG A 179 29.97 12.33 4.14
C ARG A 179 31.01 13.24 4.74
#